data_AF-A0A966DJL2-F1
#
_entry.id   AF-A0A966DJL2-F1
#
_cell.length_a   1.000
_cell.length_b   1.000
_cell.length_c   1.000
_cell.angle_alpha   90.00
_cell.angle_beta   90.00
_cell.angle_gamma   90.00
#
_symmetry.space_group_name_H-M   'P 1'
#
loop_
_entity.id
_entity.type
_entity.pdbx_description
1 polymer ?
#
loop_
_entity_poly.entity_id
_entity_poly.type
_entity_poly.pdbx_seq_one_letter_code
_entity_poly.pdbx_strand_id
1 'polypeptide(L)'
;MVRTRVVIKYLGYILLFNALFLFIAALISLFQRESSLNALLFSAAMCAALGTFPYLFVEKVEELRFHEGLAISVLGWLLTCIMGMMPYYIWGGEFTLTNAFFESVSGFTTTGASILTDVEALPMGLLFWRSSTSFIGGVGIILFVLLVLPEKKGVQSSFYRAEVSDLSKMSFRTRSRHIVRIIVTVYFTLIITETILLKLLGMSFFDAVCHSLSTIATSGFSTRNQSIAAFNNARIEMVITLFMLLSSMHFGLIYATMTGKKHNIFTSRPSRMYMILVATGILLIAFQLFHEARYNLGDSFRYAAFQVVSLTSTTGLVTADTSLWPLFSIVVLIYFSFQCGMVGSTAGGIKFDRIYLFFHSVSKQLKLILHPNGIYTVKMDKRTIEHELELQIMVFIILY
;
A
#
# COMPACT_ATOMS: atom_id res chain seq x y z
N MET A 1 -7.30 -14.67 27.41
CA MET A 1 -7.67 -13.35 27.97
C MET A 1 -6.70 -12.30 27.45
N VAL A 2 -7.21 -11.20 26.88
CA VAL A 2 -6.43 -10.10 26.30
C VAL A 2 -5.91 -9.21 27.43
N ARG A 3 -4.60 -8.97 27.51
CA ARG A 3 -4.02 -8.03 28.49
C ARG A 3 -4.23 -6.60 28.01
N THR A 4 -5.27 -5.93 28.48
CA THR A 4 -5.64 -4.56 28.06
C THR A 4 -4.50 -3.56 28.22
N ARG A 5 -3.72 -3.65 29.31
CA ARG A 5 -2.54 -2.81 29.56
C ARG A 5 -1.50 -2.91 28.44
N VAL A 6 -1.28 -4.11 27.91
CA VAL A 6 -0.35 -4.34 26.78
C VAL A 6 -0.88 -3.65 25.52
N VAL A 7 -2.16 -3.84 25.21
CA VAL A 7 -2.79 -3.21 24.03
C VAL A 7 -2.67 -1.69 24.09
N ILE A 8 -3.03 -1.08 25.23
CA ILE A 8 -2.96 0.38 25.43
C ILE A 8 -1.52 0.91 25.25
N LYS A 9 -0.51 0.17 25.72
CA LYS A 9 0.90 0.55 25.51
C LYS A 9 1.30 0.58 24.03
N TYR A 10 0.88 -0.41 23.24
CA TYR A 10 1.15 -0.41 21.80
C TYR A 10 0.36 0.63 21.02
N LEU A 11 -0.88 0.91 21.42
CA LEU A 11 -1.63 2.07 20.90
C LEU A 11 -0.88 3.38 21.18
N GLY A 12 -0.23 3.50 22.34
CA GLY A 12 0.64 4.62 22.68
C GLY A 12 1.83 4.78 21.71
N TYR A 13 2.51 3.69 21.33
CA TYR A 13 3.59 3.74 20.31
C TYR A 13 3.08 4.28 18.97
N ILE A 14 1.88 3.85 18.55
CA ILE A 14 1.26 4.30 17.29
C ILE A 14 0.97 5.81 17.36
N LEU A 15 0.43 6.30 18.47
CA LEU A 15 0.17 7.73 18.66
C LEU A 15 1.44 8.58 18.67
N LEU A 16 2.52 8.09 19.29
CA LEU A 16 3.82 8.76 19.26
C LEU A 16 4.39 8.84 17.84
N PHE A 17 4.19 7.79 17.04
CA PHE A 17 4.59 7.81 15.63
C PHE A 17 3.78 8.84 14.82
N ASN A 18 2.47 8.94 15.04
CA ASN A 18 1.66 10.00 14.44
C ASN A 18 2.09 11.39 14.91
N ALA A 19 2.37 11.57 16.20
CA ALA A 19 2.83 12.83 16.77
C ALA A 19 4.11 13.34 16.12
N LEU A 20 5.05 12.44 15.78
CA LEU A 20 6.28 12.79 15.07
C LEU A 20 5.97 13.46 13.71
N PHE A 21 5.11 12.85 12.90
CA PHE A 21 4.76 13.40 11.58
C PHE A 21 3.90 14.66 11.67
N LEU A 22 2.99 14.76 12.65
CA LEU A 22 2.26 15.99 12.95
C LEU A 22 3.20 17.12 13.35
N PHE A 23 4.25 16.81 14.11
CA PHE A 23 5.26 17.80 14.49
C PHE A 23 6.07 18.27 13.29
N ILE A 24 6.46 17.36 12.38
CA ILE A 24 7.13 17.74 11.11
C ILE A 24 6.21 18.63 10.27
N ALA A 25 4.93 18.28 10.14
CA ALA A 25 3.93 19.10 9.46
C ALA A 25 3.81 20.51 10.09
N ALA A 26 3.80 20.59 11.42
CA ALA A 26 3.79 21.86 12.15
C ALA A 26 5.05 22.69 11.88
N LEU A 27 6.24 22.07 11.81
CA LEU A 27 7.48 22.76 11.44
C LEU A 27 7.42 23.33 10.02
N ILE A 28 6.90 22.57 9.05
CA ILE A 28 6.70 23.06 7.67
C ILE A 28 5.79 24.29 7.68
N SER A 29 4.66 24.20 8.39
CA SER A 29 3.71 25.32 8.56
C SER A 29 4.36 26.54 9.23
N LEU A 30 5.22 26.33 10.23
CA LEU A 30 5.98 27.39 10.90
C LEU A 30 6.93 28.11 9.95
N PHE A 31 7.71 27.36 9.16
CA PHE A 31 8.64 27.95 8.19
C PHE A 31 7.92 28.74 7.09
N GLN A 32 6.75 28.26 6.66
CA GLN A 32 5.92 28.92 5.66
C GLN A 32 4.99 30.01 6.23
N ARG A 33 4.99 30.20 7.57
CA ARG A 33 4.13 31.16 8.28
C ARG A 33 2.63 30.97 7.97
N GLU A 34 2.20 29.71 7.93
CA GLU A 34 0.85 29.31 7.56
C GLU A 34 -0.13 29.30 8.74
N SER A 35 -1.42 29.41 8.43
CA SER A 35 -2.51 29.36 9.43
C SER A 35 -2.70 27.98 10.07
N SER A 36 -2.16 26.92 9.47
CA SER A 36 -2.28 25.53 9.93
C SER A 36 -1.42 25.20 11.16
N LEU A 37 -0.51 26.09 11.56
CA LEU A 37 0.50 25.83 12.59
C LEU A 37 -0.13 25.41 13.92
N ASN A 38 -1.10 26.18 14.41
CA ASN A 38 -1.72 25.94 15.71
C ASN A 38 -2.49 24.62 15.73
N ALA A 39 -3.23 24.32 14.65
CA ALA A 39 -3.98 23.08 14.53
C ALA A 39 -3.07 21.84 14.52
N LEU A 40 -1.96 21.92 13.77
CA LEU A 40 -0.97 20.84 13.68
C LEU A 40 -0.21 20.65 14.99
N LEU A 41 0.25 21.73 15.61
CA LEU A 41 1.02 21.68 16.86
C LEU A 41 0.16 21.17 18.03
N PHE A 42 -1.09 21.64 18.15
CA PHE A 42 -2.02 21.14 19.16
C PHE A 42 -2.30 19.65 18.97
N SER A 43 -2.55 19.23 17.72
CA SER A 43 -2.77 17.80 17.41
C SER A 43 -1.54 16.95 17.70
N ALA A 44 -0.34 17.45 17.42
CA ALA A 44 0.92 16.80 17.74
C ALA A 44 1.08 16.62 19.26
N ALA A 45 0.87 17.69 20.03
CA ALA A 45 0.97 17.68 21.49
C ALA A 45 -0.05 16.72 22.13
N MET A 46 -1.29 16.70 21.63
CA MET A 46 -2.33 15.80 22.10
C MET A 46 -1.99 14.33 21.81
N CYS A 47 -1.52 14.02 20.59
CA CYS A 47 -1.03 12.68 20.25
C CYS A 47 0.16 12.27 21.12
N ALA A 48 1.10 13.19 21.38
CA ALA A 48 2.26 12.92 22.22
C ALA A 48 1.88 12.67 23.68
N ALA A 49 0.96 13.46 24.24
CA ALA A 49 0.49 13.32 25.61
C ALA A 49 -0.25 11.99 25.81
N LEU A 50 -1.24 11.69 24.96
CA LEU A 50 -1.99 10.43 25.02
C LEU A 50 -1.10 9.23 24.69
N GLY A 51 -0.14 9.40 23.78
CA GLY A 51 0.82 8.37 23.42
C GLY A 51 1.80 8.04 24.54
N THR A 52 2.25 9.05 25.31
CA THR A 52 3.21 8.87 26.41
C THR A 52 2.57 8.31 27.68
N PHE A 53 1.29 8.60 27.91
CA PHE A 53 0.56 8.24 29.13
C PHE A 53 0.66 6.75 29.53
N PRO A 54 0.50 5.76 28.61
CA PRO A 54 0.62 4.34 28.95
C PRO A 54 1.99 3.92 29.49
N TYR A 55 3.08 4.62 29.14
CA TYR A 55 4.44 4.24 29.57
C TYR A 55 4.69 4.48 31.05
N LEU A 56 3.93 5.39 31.67
CA LEU A 56 4.04 5.69 33.09
C LEU A 56 3.50 4.54 33.96
N PHE A 57 2.60 3.71 33.42
CA PHE A 57 1.84 2.72 34.19
C PHE A 57 1.99 1.27 33.71
N VAL A 58 2.58 1.05 32.53
CA VAL A 58 2.69 -0.29 31.94
C VAL A 58 4.15 -0.71 31.80
N GLU A 59 4.51 -1.78 32.50
CA GLU A 59 5.83 -2.41 32.46
C GLU A 59 6.21 -2.94 31.07
N LYS A 60 7.47 -3.35 30.91
CA LYS A 60 7.99 -3.88 29.65
C LYS A 60 7.26 -5.19 29.29
N VAL A 61 6.81 -5.28 28.04
CA VAL A 61 6.11 -6.47 27.53
C VAL A 61 7.12 -7.33 26.78
N GLU A 62 7.26 -8.60 27.17
CA GLU A 62 8.22 -9.52 26.55
C GLU A 62 7.69 -10.13 25.24
N GLU A 63 6.44 -10.58 25.25
CA GLU A 63 5.79 -11.22 24.10
C GLU A 63 4.33 -10.78 23.94
N LEU A 64 3.93 -10.55 22.68
CA LEU A 64 2.56 -10.26 22.27
C LEU A 64 1.84 -11.56 21.92
N ARG A 65 0.63 -11.75 22.43
CA ARG A 65 -0.26 -12.84 22.02
C ARG A 65 -1.01 -12.47 20.75
N PHE A 66 -1.42 -13.45 19.94
CA PHE A 66 -2.19 -13.20 18.71
C PHE A 66 -3.44 -12.34 18.90
N HIS A 67 -4.26 -12.65 19.91
CA HIS A 67 -5.46 -11.86 20.20
C HIS A 67 -5.15 -10.41 20.59
N GLU A 68 -3.99 -10.14 21.20
CA GLU A 68 -3.54 -8.78 21.51
C GLU A 68 -3.10 -8.06 20.24
N GLY A 69 -2.39 -8.74 19.33
CA GLY A 69 -2.04 -8.19 18.02
C GLY A 69 -3.27 -7.83 17.18
N LEU A 70 -4.30 -8.68 17.19
CA LEU A 70 -5.59 -8.39 16.55
C LEU A 70 -6.26 -7.15 17.14
N ALA A 71 -6.33 -7.05 18.47
CA ALA A 71 -6.91 -5.90 19.14
C ALA A 71 -6.14 -4.60 18.86
N ILE A 72 -4.79 -4.65 18.92
CA ILE A 72 -3.92 -3.51 18.62
C ILE A 72 -4.16 -3.00 17.21
N SER A 73 -4.41 -3.89 16.25
CA SER A 73 -4.68 -3.46 14.88
C SER A 73 -6.01 -2.74 14.73
N VAL A 74 -7.11 -3.39 15.11
CA VAL A 74 -8.44 -2.82 14.93
C VAL A 74 -8.57 -1.50 15.67
N LEU A 75 -8.12 -1.47 16.93
CA LEU A 75 -8.15 -0.26 17.75
C LEU A 75 -7.11 0.76 17.31
N GLY A 76 -5.96 0.31 16.79
CA GLY A 76 -4.90 1.17 16.27
C GLY A 76 -5.39 1.97 15.08
N TRP A 77 -5.97 1.32 14.08
CA TRP A 77 -6.56 1.98 12.91
C TRP A 77 -7.64 2.98 13.29
N LEU A 78 -8.58 2.57 14.14
CA LEU A 78 -9.66 3.46 14.59
C LEU A 78 -9.10 4.68 15.33
N LEU A 79 -8.14 4.45 16.23
CA LEU A 79 -7.51 5.51 17.01
C LEU A 79 -6.68 6.46 16.12
N THR A 80 -5.91 5.95 15.16
CA THR A 80 -5.14 6.80 14.24
C THR A 80 -6.03 7.66 13.37
N CYS A 81 -7.14 7.12 12.86
CA CYS A 81 -8.09 7.88 12.06
C CYS A 81 -8.75 9.00 12.87
N ILE A 82 -9.16 8.73 14.12
CA ILE A 82 -9.73 9.74 15.02
C ILE A 82 -8.70 10.81 15.38
N MET A 83 -7.48 10.42 15.70
CA MET A 83 -6.45 11.39 16.09
C MET A 83 -5.92 12.18 14.90
N GLY A 84 -5.86 11.58 13.72
CA GLY A 84 -5.36 12.24 12.52
C GLY A 84 -6.36 13.16 11.81
N MET A 85 -7.66 13.11 12.17
CA MET A 85 -8.61 14.12 11.70
C MET A 85 -8.49 15.45 12.45
N MET A 86 -7.89 15.44 13.65
CA MET A 86 -7.80 16.60 14.54
C MET A 86 -7.18 17.85 13.88
N PRO A 87 -6.05 17.79 13.16
CA PRO A 87 -5.51 18.99 12.52
C PRO A 87 -6.43 19.54 11.44
N TYR A 88 -7.17 18.69 10.72
CA TYR A 88 -8.15 19.13 9.73
C TYR A 88 -9.33 19.82 10.39
N TYR A 89 -9.92 19.18 11.41
CA TYR A 89 -11.09 19.70 12.11
C TYR A 89 -10.81 21.01 12.86
N ILE A 90 -9.64 21.13 13.49
CA ILE A 90 -9.25 22.36 14.22
C ILE A 90 -8.93 23.51 13.25
N TRP A 91 -8.32 23.22 12.10
CA TRP A 91 -8.05 24.25 11.11
C TRP A 91 -9.33 24.77 10.43
N GLY A 92 -10.31 23.88 10.18
CA GLY A 92 -11.64 24.25 9.70
C GLY A 92 -11.73 24.36 8.17
N GLY A 93 -12.54 25.31 7.69
CA GLY A 93 -12.83 25.46 6.25
C GLY A 93 -13.71 24.33 5.71
N GLU A 94 -13.24 23.62 4.70
CA GLU A 94 -13.93 22.47 4.07
C GLU A 94 -14.04 21.25 5.01
N PHE A 95 -13.28 21.24 6.11
CA PHE A 95 -13.20 20.13 7.05
C PHE A 95 -14.25 20.21 8.16
N THR A 96 -15.51 19.93 7.82
CA THR A 96 -16.52 19.53 8.81
C THR A 96 -16.08 18.24 9.55
N LEU A 97 -16.74 17.89 10.66
CA LEU A 97 -16.39 16.66 11.41
C LEU A 97 -16.35 15.41 10.49
N THR A 98 -17.37 15.24 9.65
CA THR A 98 -17.47 14.13 8.71
C THR A 98 -16.39 14.20 7.63
N ASN A 99 -16.13 15.39 7.08
CA ASN A 99 -15.13 15.58 6.03
C ASN A 99 -13.71 15.35 6.56
N ALA A 100 -13.40 15.87 7.75
CA ALA A 100 -12.12 15.65 8.44
C ALA A 100 -11.90 14.17 8.74
N PHE A 101 -12.95 13.48 9.22
CA PHE A 101 -12.88 12.05 9.48
C PHE A 101 -12.69 11.26 8.19
N PHE A 102 -13.43 11.57 7.13
CA PHE A 102 -13.29 10.93 5.82
C PHE A 102 -11.87 11.09 5.27
N GLU A 103 -11.33 12.31 5.29
CA GLU A 103 -9.98 12.58 4.77
C GLU A 103 -8.90 11.85 5.56
N SER A 104 -9.07 11.78 6.88
CA SER A 104 -8.17 11.04 7.77
C SER A 104 -8.23 9.53 7.49
N VAL A 105 -9.43 8.96 7.45
CA VAL A 105 -9.64 7.54 7.14
C VAL A 105 -9.01 7.21 5.80
N SER A 106 -9.35 7.98 4.75
CA SER A 106 -8.85 7.77 3.40
C SER A 106 -7.31 7.79 3.30
N GLY A 107 -6.66 8.70 4.03
CA GLY A 107 -5.21 8.75 4.10
C GLY A 107 -4.61 7.52 4.78
N PHE A 108 -5.06 7.20 6.00
CA PHE A 108 -4.52 6.05 6.74
C PHE A 108 -4.81 4.71 6.05
N THR A 109 -5.98 4.53 5.46
CA THR A 109 -6.31 3.31 4.71
C THR A 109 -5.66 3.25 3.33
N THR A 110 -4.83 4.25 2.99
CA THR A 110 -4.19 4.40 1.69
C THR A 110 -5.20 4.30 0.54
N THR A 111 -6.39 4.88 0.72
CA THR A 111 -7.45 4.92 -0.28
C THR A 111 -7.31 6.12 -1.21
N GLY A 112 -6.82 7.24 -0.67
CA GLY A 112 -6.56 8.48 -1.42
C GLY A 112 -7.76 9.15 -2.08
N ALA A 113 -8.98 8.76 -1.72
CA ALA A 113 -10.17 9.54 -2.01
C ALA A 113 -10.15 10.83 -1.19
N SER A 114 -10.53 11.95 -1.81
CA SER A 114 -10.50 13.27 -1.17
C SER A 114 -11.86 13.94 -1.25
N ILE A 115 -12.28 14.61 -0.17
CA ILE A 115 -13.47 15.48 -0.18
C ILE A 115 -13.20 16.84 -0.81
N LEU A 116 -11.92 17.21 -0.92
CA LEU A 116 -11.52 18.54 -1.36
C LEU A 116 -11.68 18.72 -2.86
N THR A 117 -12.30 19.82 -3.24
CA THR A 117 -12.40 20.30 -4.63
C THR A 117 -11.15 21.08 -5.06
N ASP A 118 -10.56 21.84 -4.13
CA ASP A 118 -9.30 22.57 -4.33
C ASP A 118 -8.28 22.20 -3.24
N VAL A 119 -7.46 21.20 -3.56
CA VAL A 119 -6.35 20.72 -2.73
C VAL A 119 -5.22 21.74 -2.69
N GLU A 120 -5.00 22.50 -3.76
CA GLU A 120 -3.88 23.46 -3.86
C GLU A 120 -4.05 24.68 -2.96
N ALA A 121 -5.29 24.98 -2.54
CA ALA A 121 -5.58 26.00 -1.54
C ALA A 121 -5.14 25.62 -0.11
N LEU A 122 -4.81 24.34 0.14
CA LEU A 122 -4.40 23.92 1.47
C LEU A 122 -2.99 24.43 1.83
N PRO A 123 -2.78 24.82 3.10
CA PRO A 123 -1.44 25.03 3.63
C PRO A 123 -0.52 23.82 3.41
N MET A 124 0.75 24.06 3.09
CA MET A 124 1.76 23.02 2.89
C MET A 124 1.91 22.10 4.10
N GLY A 125 1.73 22.61 5.33
CA GLY A 125 1.69 21.77 6.53
C GLY A 125 0.58 20.70 6.48
N LEU A 126 -0.63 21.07 6.02
CA LEU A 126 -1.73 20.12 5.87
C LEU A 126 -1.54 19.20 4.66
N LEU A 127 -1.01 19.72 3.55
CA LEU A 127 -0.64 18.89 2.38
C LEU A 127 0.37 17.80 2.76
N PHE A 128 1.38 18.15 3.56
CA PHE A 128 2.35 17.18 4.05
C PHE A 128 1.70 16.18 5.00
N TRP A 129 0.81 16.62 5.89
CA TRP A 129 0.09 15.71 6.79
C TRP A 129 -0.74 14.69 6.00
N ARG A 130 -1.45 15.12 4.94
CA ARG A 130 -2.19 14.23 4.03
C ARG A 130 -1.29 13.15 3.44
N SER A 131 -0.16 13.51 2.84
CA SER A 131 0.77 12.52 2.30
C SER A 131 1.42 11.65 3.38
N SER A 132 1.60 12.18 4.59
CA SER A 132 2.16 11.45 5.72
C SER A 132 1.21 10.40 6.29
N THR A 133 -0.10 10.65 6.31
CA THR A 133 -1.08 9.62 6.75
C THR A 133 -1.07 8.43 5.80
N SER A 134 -0.93 8.65 4.48
CA SER A 134 -0.70 7.59 3.49
C SER A 134 0.57 6.78 3.80
N PHE A 135 1.68 7.46 4.06
CA PHE A 135 2.94 6.80 4.45
C PHE A 135 2.78 5.95 5.72
N ILE A 136 2.18 6.52 6.77
CA ILE A 136 1.94 5.82 8.03
C ILE A 136 1.03 4.60 7.80
N GLY A 137 -0.01 4.77 6.98
CA GLY A 137 -0.93 3.72 6.56
C GLY A 137 -0.23 2.55 5.87
N GLY A 138 0.60 2.86 4.87
CA GLY A 138 1.41 1.88 4.15
C GLY A 138 2.32 1.08 5.08
N VAL A 139 3.04 1.75 5.99
CA VAL A 139 3.83 1.09 7.03
C VAL A 139 2.95 0.25 7.96
N GLY A 140 1.79 0.77 8.36
CA GLY A 140 0.86 0.18 9.31
C GLY A 140 0.26 -1.14 8.84
N ILE A 141 -0.21 -1.21 7.58
CA ILE A 141 -0.72 -2.46 6.98
C ILE A 141 0.38 -3.53 6.99
N ILE A 142 1.59 -3.13 6.61
CA ILE A 142 2.69 -4.08 6.52
C ILE A 142 3.08 -4.61 7.91
N LEU A 143 3.23 -3.72 8.90
CA LEU A 143 3.54 -4.14 10.27
C LEU A 143 2.42 -4.98 10.88
N PHE A 144 1.16 -4.64 10.62
CA PHE A 144 -0.01 -5.37 11.12
C PHE A 144 -0.06 -6.82 10.60
N VAL A 145 0.06 -6.99 9.28
CA VAL A 145 0.06 -8.33 8.64
C VAL A 145 1.14 -9.20 9.27
N LEU A 146 2.33 -8.65 9.56
CA LEU A 146 3.44 -9.38 10.17
C LEU A 146 3.25 -9.69 11.65
N LEU A 147 2.59 -8.79 12.39
CA LEU A 147 2.34 -8.94 13.83
C LEU A 147 1.18 -9.90 14.13
N VAL A 148 0.20 -10.02 13.22
CA VAL A 148 -1.00 -10.86 13.42
C VAL A 148 -0.95 -12.20 12.73
N LEU A 149 -0.12 -12.43 11.71
CA LEU A 149 -0.04 -13.77 11.10
C LEU A 149 0.49 -14.96 11.96
N PRO A 150 1.04 -14.87 13.20
CA PRO A 150 1.93 -15.94 13.66
C PRO A 150 1.34 -17.08 14.53
N GLU A 151 0.03 -17.31 14.66
CA GLU A 151 -0.48 -18.32 15.61
C GLU A 151 -1.31 -19.50 15.08
N LYS A 152 -1.25 -19.85 13.77
CA LYS A 152 -1.71 -21.18 13.34
C LYS A 152 -0.58 -22.02 12.77
N LYS A 153 -0.17 -23.04 13.54
CA LYS A 153 0.75 -24.11 13.12
C LYS A 153 0.29 -24.89 11.86
N GLY A 154 -0.93 -24.67 11.37
CA GLY A 154 -1.47 -25.24 10.12
C GLY A 154 -1.78 -24.24 8.99
N VAL A 155 -1.82 -22.93 9.24
CA VAL A 155 -2.09 -21.91 8.20
C VAL A 155 -0.78 -21.28 7.72
N GLN A 156 0.29 -22.09 7.69
CA GLN A 156 1.55 -21.66 7.11
C GLN A 156 1.39 -21.66 5.60
N SER A 157 0.93 -20.52 5.10
CA SER A 157 0.84 -20.27 3.68
C SER A 157 2.21 -20.63 3.06
N SER A 158 2.23 -21.61 2.16
CA SER A 158 3.42 -22.14 1.47
C SER A 158 4.26 -21.02 0.83
N PHE A 159 3.65 -19.85 0.61
CA PHE A 159 4.21 -18.57 0.19
C PHE A 159 5.44 -18.13 1.01
N TYR A 160 5.44 -18.30 2.34
CA TYR A 160 6.56 -17.81 3.17
C TYR A 160 7.68 -18.83 3.38
N ARG A 161 7.43 -20.12 3.10
CA ARG A 161 8.50 -21.12 3.24
C ARG A 161 9.53 -20.99 2.09
N ALA A 162 9.20 -20.30 0.99
CA ALA A 162 10.00 -20.19 -0.23
C ALA A 162 11.31 -19.41 -0.05
N GLU A 163 11.33 -18.35 0.77
CA GLU A 163 12.51 -17.48 0.91
C GLU A 163 13.54 -17.98 1.94
N VAL A 164 13.28 -19.12 2.58
CA VAL A 164 13.80 -19.34 3.93
C VAL A 164 14.17 -20.81 4.20
N SER A 165 15.27 -21.27 3.63
CA SER A 165 16.00 -22.41 4.21
C SER A 165 16.57 -22.04 5.58
N ASP A 166 17.05 -20.79 5.75
CA ASP A 166 17.83 -20.40 6.93
C ASP A 166 17.00 -19.76 8.05
N LEU A 167 16.01 -18.88 7.76
CA LEU A 167 15.10 -18.41 8.82
C LEU A 167 14.10 -19.47 9.31
N SER A 168 13.98 -20.64 8.65
CA SER A 168 13.11 -21.74 9.11
C SER A 168 13.69 -22.36 10.38
N LYS A 169 15.02 -22.29 10.53
CA LYS A 169 15.81 -22.65 11.70
C LYS A 169 15.83 -21.55 12.78
N MET A 170 15.42 -20.33 12.47
CA MET A 170 15.43 -19.21 13.42
C MET A 170 14.19 -19.23 14.32
N SER A 171 14.39 -18.82 15.59
CA SER A 171 13.28 -18.50 16.50
C SER A 171 12.32 -17.49 15.86
N PHE A 172 11.03 -17.66 16.15
CA PHE A 172 9.95 -16.83 15.60
C PHE A 172 10.22 -15.32 15.74
N ARG A 173 10.66 -14.89 16.92
CA ARG A 173 10.99 -13.49 17.22
C ARG A 173 12.07 -12.94 16.29
N THR A 174 13.09 -13.74 16.00
CA THR A 174 14.19 -13.36 15.10
C THR A 174 13.70 -13.27 13.65
N ARG A 175 12.81 -14.18 13.25
CA ARG A 175 12.21 -14.18 11.90
C ARG A 175 11.35 -12.94 11.65
N SER A 176 10.42 -12.62 12.55
CA SER A 176 9.54 -11.46 12.39
C SER A 176 10.33 -10.15 12.35
N ARG A 177 11.33 -10.00 13.23
CA ARG A 177 12.21 -8.83 13.21
C ARG A 177 12.99 -8.71 11.89
N HIS A 178 13.43 -9.82 11.31
CA HIS A 178 14.13 -9.83 10.03
C HIS A 178 13.20 -9.43 8.88
N ILE A 179 11.97 -9.94 8.84
CA ILE A 179 10.99 -9.58 7.79
C ILE A 179 10.63 -8.09 7.87
N VAL A 180 10.38 -7.57 9.07
CA VAL A 180 10.15 -6.13 9.27
C VAL A 180 11.33 -5.31 8.75
N ARG A 181 12.56 -5.72 9.05
CA ARG A 181 13.77 -5.04 8.54
C ARG A 181 13.82 -5.03 7.01
N ILE A 182 13.53 -6.17 6.36
CA ILE A 182 13.50 -6.25 4.89
C ILE A 182 12.54 -5.21 4.33
N ILE A 183 11.31 -5.21 4.82
CA ILE A 183 10.25 -4.38 4.27
C ILE A 183 10.55 -2.91 4.50
N VAL A 184 10.90 -2.52 5.73
CA VAL A 184 11.28 -1.14 6.05
C VAL A 184 12.43 -0.68 5.16
N THR A 185 13.43 -1.54 4.93
CA THR A 185 14.56 -1.21 4.05
C THR A 185 14.08 -0.93 2.62
N VAL A 186 13.25 -1.81 2.04
CA VAL A 186 12.72 -1.62 0.68
C VAL A 186 11.85 -0.37 0.60
N TYR A 187 10.92 -0.20 1.53
CA TYR A 187 9.96 0.90 1.56
C TYR A 187 10.66 2.27 1.58
N PHE A 188 11.60 2.46 2.51
CA PHE A 188 12.37 3.71 2.59
C PHE A 188 13.31 3.90 1.40
N THR A 189 13.91 2.82 0.88
CA THR A 189 14.79 2.93 -0.30
C THR A 189 13.99 3.39 -1.52
N LEU A 190 12.80 2.84 -1.73
CA LEU A 190 11.92 3.25 -2.84
C LEU A 190 11.51 4.73 -2.69
N ILE A 191 11.07 5.16 -1.51
CA ILE A 191 10.68 6.55 -1.26
C ILE A 191 11.83 7.51 -1.56
N ILE A 192 13.01 7.28 -0.96
CA ILE A 192 14.17 8.16 -1.13
C ILE A 192 14.59 8.22 -2.60
N THR A 193 14.63 7.07 -3.28
CA THR A 193 15.03 6.99 -4.69
C THR A 193 14.03 7.73 -5.58
N GLU A 194 12.73 7.54 -5.36
CA GLU A 194 11.68 8.23 -6.10
C GLU A 194 11.73 9.75 -5.85
N THR A 195 11.85 10.19 -4.60
CA THR A 195 11.99 11.62 -4.26
C THR A 195 13.15 12.26 -5.05
N ILE A 196 14.32 11.61 -5.08
CA ILE A 196 15.50 12.11 -5.79
C ILE A 196 15.22 12.20 -7.30
N LEU A 197 14.68 11.14 -7.90
CA LEU A 197 14.40 11.11 -9.33
C LEU A 197 13.36 12.15 -9.74
N LEU A 198 12.28 12.30 -8.98
CA LEU A 198 11.25 13.33 -9.24
C LEU A 198 11.83 14.73 -9.12
N LYS A 199 12.69 14.97 -8.12
CA LYS A 199 13.37 16.26 -7.96
C LYS A 199 14.29 16.57 -9.14
N LEU A 200 15.06 15.59 -9.62
CA LEU A 200 15.94 15.73 -10.78
C LEU A 200 15.16 16.00 -12.09
N LEU A 201 13.92 15.52 -12.18
CA LEU A 201 13.04 15.74 -13.32
C LEU A 201 12.28 17.06 -13.29
N GLY A 202 12.52 17.91 -12.29
CA GLY A 202 12.00 19.28 -12.21
C GLY A 202 10.85 19.47 -11.23
N MET A 203 10.42 18.44 -10.49
CA MET A 203 9.41 18.59 -9.44
C MET A 203 9.96 19.41 -8.26
N SER A 204 9.12 20.19 -7.58
CA SER A 204 9.53 20.86 -6.34
C SER A 204 9.94 19.81 -5.30
N PHE A 205 10.85 20.13 -4.37
CA PHE A 205 11.28 19.14 -3.38
C PHE A 205 10.11 18.69 -2.50
N PHE A 206 9.23 19.62 -2.15
CA PHE A 206 8.01 19.33 -1.39
C PHE A 206 7.08 18.38 -2.15
N ASP A 207 6.77 18.70 -3.41
CA ASP A 207 5.91 17.86 -4.24
C ASP A 207 6.53 16.47 -4.44
N ALA A 208 7.85 16.39 -4.65
CA ALA A 208 8.56 15.12 -4.83
C ALA A 208 8.48 14.23 -3.59
N VAL A 209 8.64 14.80 -2.38
CA VAL A 209 8.46 14.07 -1.12
C VAL A 209 7.02 13.60 -1.00
N CYS A 210 6.04 14.50 -1.10
CA CYS A 210 4.62 14.18 -0.92
C CYS A 210 4.13 13.11 -1.91
N HIS A 211 4.52 13.20 -3.19
CA HIS A 211 4.16 12.19 -4.19
C HIS A 211 4.88 10.87 -3.98
N SER A 212 6.14 10.85 -3.54
CA SER A 212 6.83 9.59 -3.23
C SER A 212 6.23 8.87 -2.01
N LEU A 213 5.84 9.61 -0.97
CA LEU A 213 5.12 9.04 0.18
C LEU A 213 3.80 8.38 -0.27
N SER A 214 3.05 9.07 -1.13
CA SER A 214 1.77 8.59 -1.65
C SER A 214 1.92 7.41 -2.61
N THR A 215 2.90 7.46 -3.52
CA THR A 215 3.14 6.44 -4.55
C THR A 215 3.58 5.13 -3.93
N ILE A 216 4.57 5.16 -3.03
CA ILE A 216 5.07 3.93 -2.41
C ILE A 216 4.07 3.36 -1.40
N ALA A 217 3.26 4.21 -0.75
CA ALA A 217 2.13 3.76 0.07
C ALA A 217 0.95 3.23 -0.75
N THR A 218 0.98 3.34 -2.09
CA THR A 218 -0.14 3.00 -2.98
C THR A 218 -1.44 3.69 -2.56
N SER A 219 -1.37 5.00 -2.27
CA SER A 219 -2.51 5.77 -1.76
C SER A 219 -3.18 6.69 -2.77
N GLY A 220 -2.44 7.44 -3.59
CA GLY A 220 -3.04 8.31 -4.62
C GLY A 220 -3.26 9.77 -4.26
N PHE A 221 -3.00 10.17 -3.01
CA PHE A 221 -2.97 11.59 -2.67
C PHE A 221 -1.92 12.35 -3.48
N SER A 222 -2.32 13.53 -3.93
CA SER A 222 -1.48 14.47 -4.65
C SER A 222 -1.56 15.84 -3.99
N THR A 223 -0.54 16.66 -4.20
CA THR A 223 -0.55 18.08 -3.84
C THR A 223 -1.24 18.94 -4.91
N ARG A 224 -1.67 18.34 -6.02
CA ARG A 224 -2.26 19.03 -7.19
C ARG A 224 -3.65 18.53 -7.48
N ASN A 225 -4.53 19.43 -7.92
CA ASN A 225 -5.93 19.09 -8.23
C ASN A 225 -6.05 18.09 -9.38
N GLN A 226 -5.19 18.23 -10.40
CA GLN A 226 -5.14 17.32 -11.54
C GLN A 226 -4.19 16.13 -11.32
N SER A 227 -3.82 15.83 -10.06
CA SER A 227 -2.88 14.76 -9.74
C SER A 227 -1.55 14.93 -10.53
N ILE A 228 -1.05 13.86 -11.16
CA ILE A 228 0.20 13.90 -11.92
C ILE A 228 0.07 14.65 -13.25
N ALA A 229 -1.15 14.75 -13.80
CA ALA A 229 -1.39 15.51 -15.04
C ALA A 229 -0.95 16.99 -14.92
N ALA A 230 -1.01 17.57 -13.71
CA ALA A 230 -0.62 18.96 -13.46
C ALA A 230 0.85 19.27 -13.84
N PHE A 231 1.73 18.28 -13.79
CA PHE A 231 3.16 18.47 -14.07
C PHE A 231 3.49 18.43 -15.58
N ASN A 232 2.58 17.96 -16.43
CA ASN A 232 2.72 17.91 -17.90
C ASN A 232 4.10 17.38 -18.38
N ASN A 233 4.64 16.37 -17.70
CA ASN A 233 5.98 15.85 -17.97
C ASN A 233 5.96 14.33 -18.04
N ALA A 234 6.06 13.81 -19.26
CA ALA A 234 6.07 12.37 -19.53
C ALA A 234 7.14 11.60 -18.74
N ARG A 235 8.29 12.24 -18.42
CA ARG A 235 9.35 11.58 -17.62
C ARG A 235 8.94 11.37 -16.18
N ILE A 236 8.22 12.34 -15.59
CA ILE A 236 7.65 12.22 -14.24
C ILE A 236 6.60 11.09 -14.23
N GLU A 237 5.71 11.07 -15.23
CA GLU A 237 4.70 10.00 -15.37
C GLU A 237 5.34 8.61 -15.44
N MET A 238 6.41 8.45 -16.23
CA MET A 238 7.12 7.17 -16.35
C MET A 238 7.82 6.74 -15.06
N VAL A 239 8.44 7.67 -14.32
CA VAL A 239 9.04 7.37 -13.02
C VAL A 239 7.97 6.91 -12.04
N ILE A 240 6.89 7.68 -11.88
CA ILE A 240 5.80 7.32 -10.96
C ILE A 240 5.17 5.99 -11.37
N THR A 241 4.97 5.74 -12.67
CA THR A 241 4.49 4.44 -13.18
C THR A 241 5.41 3.29 -12.74
N LEU A 242 6.72 3.45 -12.87
CA LEU A 242 7.67 2.43 -12.44
C LEU A 242 7.58 2.18 -10.93
N PHE A 243 7.53 3.23 -10.12
CA PHE A 243 7.48 3.09 -8.66
C PHE A 243 6.12 2.59 -8.15
N MET A 244 5.01 2.91 -8.81
CA MET A 244 3.70 2.28 -8.57
C MET A 244 3.77 0.78 -8.83
N LEU A 245 4.38 0.35 -9.95
CA LEU A 245 4.54 -1.06 -10.28
C LEU A 245 5.46 -1.79 -9.28
N LEU A 246 6.56 -1.17 -8.86
CA LEU A 246 7.44 -1.74 -7.84
C LEU A 246 6.71 -1.85 -6.48
N SER A 247 5.93 -0.84 -6.12
CA SER A 247 5.19 -0.81 -4.84
C SER A 247 4.03 -1.82 -4.80
N SER A 248 3.54 -2.25 -5.95
CA SER A 248 2.54 -3.32 -6.06
C SER A 248 3.14 -4.73 -6.07
N MET A 249 4.46 -4.88 -6.24
CA MET A 249 5.17 -6.16 -6.19
C MET A 249 5.54 -6.59 -4.76
N HIS A 250 5.84 -7.88 -4.59
CA HIS A 250 6.21 -8.45 -3.29
C HIS A 250 7.55 -7.89 -2.78
N PHE A 251 7.54 -7.18 -1.65
CA PHE A 251 8.74 -6.48 -1.13
C PHE A 251 9.91 -7.43 -0.81
N GLY A 252 9.63 -8.66 -0.38
CA GLY A 252 10.65 -9.71 -0.21
C GLY A 252 11.44 -10.03 -1.49
N LEU A 253 10.75 -10.07 -2.65
CA LEU A 253 11.39 -10.33 -3.94
C LEU A 253 12.16 -9.11 -4.44
N ILE A 254 11.69 -7.90 -4.14
CA ILE A 254 12.43 -6.65 -4.41
C ILE A 254 13.73 -6.66 -3.62
N TYR A 255 13.68 -6.95 -2.32
CA TYR A 255 14.87 -7.09 -1.48
C TYR A 255 15.82 -8.18 -1.98
N ALA A 256 15.28 -9.32 -2.42
CA ALA A 256 16.07 -10.40 -3.00
C ALA A 256 16.77 -9.95 -4.30
N THR A 257 16.14 -9.08 -5.09
CA THR A 257 16.73 -8.45 -6.27
C THR A 257 17.87 -7.51 -5.88
N MET A 258 17.66 -6.64 -4.89
CA MET A 258 18.67 -5.71 -4.39
C MET A 258 19.90 -6.41 -3.79
N THR A 259 19.70 -7.58 -3.18
CA THR A 259 20.77 -8.38 -2.55
C THR A 259 21.40 -9.42 -3.48
N GLY A 260 21.03 -9.43 -4.78
CA GLY A 260 21.64 -10.32 -5.77
C GLY A 260 21.27 -11.80 -5.60
N LYS A 261 20.15 -12.12 -4.95
CA LYS A 261 19.71 -13.50 -4.76
C LYS A 261 19.18 -14.09 -6.07
N LYS A 262 19.38 -15.40 -6.24
CA LYS A 262 18.94 -16.16 -7.43
C LYS A 262 17.42 -16.18 -7.60
N HIS A 263 16.67 -16.18 -6.50
CA HIS A 263 15.21 -16.09 -6.52
C HIS A 263 14.79 -14.65 -6.23
N ASN A 264 14.23 -13.98 -7.23
CA ASN A 264 13.97 -12.55 -7.28
C ASN A 264 12.74 -12.27 -8.18
N ILE A 265 12.40 -11.00 -8.40
CA ILE A 265 11.23 -10.59 -9.21
C ILE A 265 11.26 -11.17 -10.64
N PHE A 266 12.44 -11.33 -11.23
CA PHE A 266 12.59 -11.82 -12.61
C PHE A 266 12.55 -13.34 -12.73
N THR A 267 12.78 -14.07 -11.64
CA THR A 267 12.87 -15.54 -11.65
C THR A 267 11.65 -16.20 -11.03
N SER A 268 10.95 -15.52 -10.11
CA SER A 268 9.69 -15.99 -9.55
C SER A 268 8.62 -16.10 -10.64
N ARG A 269 7.92 -17.25 -10.71
CA ARG A 269 6.86 -17.47 -11.70
C ARG A 269 5.65 -16.55 -11.45
N PRO A 270 5.10 -16.42 -10.23
CA PRO A 270 4.06 -15.45 -9.91
C PRO A 270 4.41 -14.02 -10.32
N SER A 271 5.59 -13.52 -9.97
CA SER A 271 5.98 -12.14 -10.31
C SER A 271 6.07 -11.92 -11.82
N ARG A 272 6.60 -12.88 -12.59
CA ARG A 272 6.59 -12.81 -14.05
C ARG A 272 5.19 -12.84 -14.65
N MET A 273 4.30 -13.68 -14.12
CA MET A 273 2.92 -13.74 -14.61
C MET A 273 2.17 -12.44 -14.31
N TYR A 274 2.44 -11.82 -13.16
CA TYR A 274 1.91 -10.50 -12.83
C TYR A 274 2.39 -9.44 -13.84
N MET A 275 3.70 -9.36 -14.10
CA MET A 275 4.25 -8.42 -15.09
C MET A 275 3.69 -8.62 -16.49
N ILE A 276 3.55 -9.88 -16.94
CA ILE A 276 2.97 -10.21 -18.24
C ILE A 276 1.51 -9.78 -18.32
N LEU A 277 0.74 -9.99 -17.26
CA LEU A 277 -0.66 -9.59 -17.23
C LEU A 277 -0.81 -8.07 -17.29
N VAL A 278 -0.04 -7.33 -16.49
CA VAL A 278 -0.01 -5.87 -16.52
C VAL A 278 0.38 -5.38 -17.92
N ALA A 279 1.43 -5.94 -18.52
CA ALA A 279 1.86 -5.60 -19.87
C ALA A 279 0.78 -5.89 -20.92
N THR A 280 0.07 -7.01 -20.80
CA THR A 280 -1.08 -7.35 -21.66
C THR A 280 -2.20 -6.31 -21.53
N GLY A 281 -2.53 -5.89 -20.32
CA GLY A 281 -3.52 -4.83 -20.07
C GLY A 281 -3.15 -3.50 -20.74
N ILE A 282 -1.87 -3.10 -20.60
CA ILE A 282 -1.33 -1.90 -21.23
C ILE A 282 -1.45 -2.00 -22.76
N LEU A 283 -1.06 -3.14 -23.34
CA LEU A 283 -1.12 -3.35 -24.79
C LEU A 283 -2.55 -3.30 -25.33
N LEU A 284 -3.50 -3.94 -24.65
CA LEU A 284 -4.91 -3.97 -25.05
C LEU A 284 -5.51 -2.56 -25.07
N ILE A 285 -5.28 -1.78 -24.02
CA ILE A 285 -5.80 -0.41 -23.92
C ILE A 285 -5.08 0.52 -24.89
N ALA A 286 -3.75 0.45 -24.96
CA ALA A 286 -2.97 1.28 -25.89
C ALA A 286 -3.39 1.04 -27.35
N PHE A 287 -3.61 -0.21 -27.73
CA PHE A 287 -4.10 -0.57 -29.06
C PHE A 287 -5.49 0.02 -29.33
N GLN A 288 -6.43 -0.10 -28.38
CA GLN A 288 -7.77 0.46 -28.53
C GLN A 288 -7.74 1.98 -28.69
N LEU A 289 -6.97 2.68 -27.84
CA LEU A 289 -6.86 4.14 -27.86
C LEU A 289 -6.24 4.66 -29.17
N PHE A 290 -5.25 3.94 -29.69
CA PHE A 290 -4.63 4.26 -30.98
C PHE A 290 -5.57 3.97 -32.15
N HIS A 291 -6.29 2.84 -32.12
CA HIS A 291 -7.21 2.44 -33.18
C HIS A 291 -8.38 3.42 -33.34
N GLU A 292 -8.90 3.95 -32.23
CA GLU A 292 -9.94 5.00 -32.24
C GLU A 292 -9.40 6.42 -32.50
N ALA A 293 -8.12 6.56 -32.85
CA ALA A 293 -7.46 7.84 -33.12
C ALA A 293 -7.60 8.88 -31.99
N ARG A 294 -7.74 8.44 -30.73
CA ARG A 294 -7.84 9.36 -29.57
C ARG A 294 -6.52 10.02 -29.23
N TYR A 295 -5.45 9.26 -29.36
CA TYR A 295 -4.09 9.71 -29.11
C TYR A 295 -3.15 9.16 -30.19
N ASN A 296 -1.99 9.78 -30.33
CA ASN A 296 -0.90 9.21 -31.12
C ASN A 296 -0.40 7.91 -30.45
N LEU A 297 0.42 7.12 -31.15
CA LEU A 297 0.88 5.82 -30.66
C LEU A 297 1.63 5.95 -29.31
N GLY A 298 2.54 6.93 -29.20
CA GLY A 298 3.33 7.15 -28.00
C GLY A 298 2.49 7.53 -26.78
N ASP A 299 1.56 8.48 -26.93
CA ASP A 299 0.68 8.93 -25.85
C ASP A 299 -0.35 7.85 -25.49
N SER A 300 -0.82 7.05 -26.45
CA SER A 300 -1.68 5.90 -26.18
C SER A 300 -0.99 4.92 -25.23
N PHE A 301 0.27 4.58 -25.50
CA PHE A 301 1.07 3.74 -24.60
C PHE A 301 1.35 4.41 -23.26
N ARG A 302 1.68 5.71 -23.25
CA ARG A 302 1.99 6.47 -22.03
C ARG A 302 0.79 6.49 -21.08
N TYR A 303 -0.38 6.91 -21.55
CA TYR A 303 -1.58 6.99 -20.73
C TYR A 303 -2.10 5.61 -20.33
N ALA A 304 -2.09 4.63 -21.24
CA ALA A 304 -2.48 3.26 -20.91
C ALA A 304 -1.57 2.66 -19.83
N ALA A 305 -0.25 2.84 -19.95
CA ALA A 305 0.71 2.37 -18.96
C ALA A 305 0.46 2.98 -17.59
N PHE A 306 0.30 4.30 -17.52
CA PHE A 306 0.06 4.99 -16.26
C PHE A 306 -1.22 4.52 -15.58
N GLN A 307 -2.34 4.46 -16.31
CA GLN A 307 -3.65 4.16 -15.72
C GLN A 307 -3.81 2.68 -15.34
N VAL A 308 -3.31 1.75 -16.17
CA VAL A 308 -3.30 0.32 -15.82
C VAL A 308 -2.47 0.07 -14.57
N VAL A 309 -1.28 0.68 -14.49
CA VAL A 309 -0.40 0.51 -13.34
C VAL A 309 -0.98 1.20 -12.10
N SER A 310 -1.58 2.38 -12.24
CA SER A 310 -2.24 3.10 -11.15
C SER A 310 -3.36 2.28 -10.51
N LEU A 311 -4.23 1.67 -11.32
CA LEU A 311 -5.33 0.85 -10.81
C LEU A 311 -4.87 -0.52 -10.31
N THR A 312 -3.94 -1.20 -11.01
CA THR A 312 -3.45 -2.49 -10.54
C THR A 312 -2.61 -2.37 -9.27
N SER A 313 -1.94 -1.24 -9.05
CA SER A 313 -1.22 -0.97 -7.81
C SER A 313 -2.10 -0.44 -6.69
N THR A 314 -3.39 -0.17 -6.99
CA THR A 314 -4.34 0.55 -6.13
C THR A 314 -3.88 1.95 -5.71
N THR A 315 -2.92 2.55 -6.44
CA THR A 315 -2.43 3.88 -6.12
C THR A 315 -3.49 4.93 -6.47
N GLY A 316 -4.14 4.86 -7.63
CA GLY A 316 -5.21 5.81 -7.96
C GLY A 316 -4.74 7.22 -8.33
N LEU A 317 -3.45 7.44 -8.62
CA LEU A 317 -2.98 8.66 -9.29
C LEU A 317 -3.53 8.72 -10.71
N VAL A 318 -3.69 9.93 -11.24
CA VAL A 318 -4.35 10.17 -12.54
C VAL A 318 -3.49 11.06 -13.44
N THR A 319 -3.44 10.70 -14.74
CA THR A 319 -2.85 11.52 -15.81
C THR A 319 -3.83 11.89 -16.93
N ALA A 320 -4.96 11.19 -17.02
CA ALA A 320 -5.97 11.37 -18.04
C ALA A 320 -7.35 10.98 -17.48
N ASP A 321 -8.41 11.58 -18.01
CA ASP A 321 -9.78 11.22 -17.65
C ASP A 321 -10.20 9.92 -18.37
N THR A 322 -10.15 8.81 -17.62
CA THR A 322 -10.51 7.48 -18.12
C THR A 322 -12.01 7.28 -18.28
N SER A 323 -12.86 8.15 -17.72
CA SER A 323 -14.31 8.05 -17.87
C SER A 323 -14.76 8.27 -19.31
N LEU A 324 -13.96 9.03 -20.06
CA LEU A 324 -14.21 9.32 -21.46
C LEU A 324 -13.74 8.19 -22.38
N TRP A 325 -12.97 7.21 -21.89
CA TRP A 325 -12.34 6.17 -22.72
C TRP A 325 -13.35 5.14 -23.24
N PRO A 326 -12.98 4.34 -24.27
CA PRO A 326 -13.87 3.33 -24.82
C PRO A 326 -14.28 2.30 -23.78
N LEU A 327 -15.50 1.77 -23.90
CA LEU A 327 -16.07 0.81 -22.94
C LEU A 327 -15.15 -0.40 -22.70
N PHE A 328 -14.51 -0.91 -23.76
CA PHE A 328 -13.56 -2.01 -23.65
C PHE A 328 -12.38 -1.65 -22.72
N SER A 329 -11.83 -0.44 -22.84
CA SER A 329 -10.74 0.03 -21.98
C SER A 329 -11.19 0.15 -20.53
N ILE A 330 -12.39 0.71 -20.31
CA ILE A 330 -12.98 0.83 -18.96
C ILE A 330 -13.16 -0.55 -18.32
N VAL A 331 -13.67 -1.55 -19.05
CA VAL A 331 -13.84 -2.93 -18.53
C VAL A 331 -12.49 -3.55 -18.16
N VAL A 332 -11.45 -3.36 -18.98
CA VAL A 332 -10.09 -3.83 -18.65
C VAL A 332 -9.55 -3.14 -17.40
N LEU A 333 -9.72 -1.82 -17.27
CA LEU A 333 -9.32 -1.06 -16.08
C LEU A 333 -10.06 -1.54 -14.81
N ILE A 334 -11.36 -1.81 -14.90
CA ILE A 334 -12.17 -2.38 -13.80
C ILE A 334 -11.61 -3.74 -13.37
N TYR A 335 -11.20 -4.59 -14.30
CA TYR A 335 -10.56 -5.87 -13.95
C TYR A 335 -9.30 -5.66 -13.10
N PHE A 336 -8.45 -4.69 -13.46
CA PHE A 336 -7.23 -4.38 -12.70
C PHE A 336 -7.52 -3.79 -11.32
N SER A 337 -8.66 -3.10 -11.12
CA SER A 337 -9.08 -2.61 -9.79
C SER A 337 -9.63 -3.70 -8.86
N PHE A 338 -9.99 -4.88 -9.38
CA PHE A 338 -10.37 -6.03 -8.55
C PHE A 338 -9.15 -6.89 -8.19
N GLN A 339 -8.32 -7.22 -9.18
CA GLN A 339 -7.18 -8.12 -8.97
C GLN A 339 -6.09 -7.48 -8.12
N CYS A 340 -5.69 -6.26 -8.48
CA CYS A 340 -4.65 -5.49 -7.82
C CYS A 340 -3.26 -6.17 -7.77
N GLY A 341 -2.41 -5.71 -6.84
CA GLY A 341 -1.02 -6.10 -6.71
C GLY A 341 -0.78 -7.46 -6.07
N MET A 342 0.48 -7.76 -5.79
CA MET A 342 0.90 -9.02 -5.19
C MET A 342 0.68 -9.04 -3.66
N VAL A 343 0.65 -10.23 -3.06
CA VAL A 343 0.75 -10.39 -1.60
C VAL A 343 2.13 -9.88 -1.14
N GLY A 344 2.22 -9.28 0.05
CA GLY A 344 3.49 -8.74 0.55
C GLY A 344 3.91 -7.40 -0.06
N SER A 345 2.97 -6.72 -0.71
CA SER A 345 3.07 -5.33 -1.20
C SER A 345 2.11 -4.41 -0.43
N THR A 346 2.21 -3.09 -0.60
CA THR A 346 1.30 -2.11 0.02
C THR A 346 -0.08 -2.05 -0.63
N ALA A 347 -0.21 -2.58 -1.85
CA ALA A 347 -1.45 -2.50 -2.62
C ALA A 347 -2.64 -3.15 -1.88
N GLY A 348 -3.87 -2.79 -2.24
CA GLY A 348 -5.10 -3.41 -1.75
C GLY A 348 -5.62 -4.57 -2.60
N GLY A 349 -6.93 -4.82 -2.51
CA GLY A 349 -7.70 -5.71 -3.39
C GLY A 349 -7.62 -7.21 -3.09
N ILE A 350 -8.08 -8.02 -4.05
CA ILE A 350 -8.09 -9.49 -3.92
C ILE A 350 -6.66 -10.05 -3.84
N LYS A 351 -5.71 -9.36 -4.48
CA LYS A 351 -4.32 -9.74 -4.71
C LYS A 351 -4.15 -10.73 -5.86
N PHE A 352 -3.19 -10.43 -6.74
CA PHE A 352 -2.85 -11.25 -7.90
C PHE A 352 -2.57 -12.71 -7.54
N ASP A 353 -1.83 -12.97 -6.46
CA ASP A 353 -1.47 -14.33 -6.05
C ASP A 353 -2.69 -15.23 -5.78
N ARG A 354 -3.78 -14.65 -5.23
CA ARG A 354 -5.02 -15.39 -4.97
C ARG A 354 -5.73 -15.75 -6.27
N ILE A 355 -5.78 -14.82 -7.21
CA ILE A 355 -6.35 -15.05 -8.55
C ILE A 355 -5.50 -16.04 -9.36
N TYR A 356 -4.17 -15.93 -9.26
CA TYR A 356 -3.25 -16.87 -9.87
C TYR A 356 -3.50 -18.30 -9.38
N LEU A 357 -3.62 -18.51 -8.06
CA LEU A 357 -3.93 -19.82 -7.49
C LEU A 357 -5.36 -20.28 -7.80
N PHE A 358 -6.32 -19.36 -7.88
CA PHE A 358 -7.68 -19.66 -8.28
C PHE A 358 -7.72 -20.36 -9.64
N PHE A 359 -7.05 -19.80 -10.66
CA PHE A 359 -7.01 -20.43 -11.98
C PHE A 359 -6.27 -21.78 -12.00
N HIS A 360 -5.27 -21.97 -11.14
CA HIS A 360 -4.61 -23.27 -11.00
C HIS A 360 -5.53 -24.31 -10.33
N SER A 361 -6.33 -23.89 -9.36
CA SER A 361 -7.34 -24.73 -8.72
C SER A 361 -8.44 -25.12 -9.70
N VAL A 362 -8.97 -24.17 -10.48
CA VAL A 362 -9.94 -24.45 -11.55
C VAL A 362 -9.36 -25.45 -12.56
N SER A 363 -8.12 -25.24 -12.99
CA SER A 363 -7.43 -26.17 -13.90
C SER A 363 -7.27 -27.57 -13.32
N LYS A 364 -7.02 -27.67 -12.00
CA LYS A 364 -6.99 -28.95 -11.27
C LYS A 364 -8.36 -29.60 -11.24
N GLN A 365 -9.44 -28.87 -10.97
CA GLN A 365 -10.80 -29.40 -10.96
C GLN A 365 -11.23 -29.92 -12.34
N LEU A 366 -10.94 -29.17 -13.42
CA LEU A 366 -11.21 -29.63 -14.79
C LEU A 366 -10.49 -30.95 -15.11
N LYS A 367 -9.25 -31.13 -14.65
CA LYS A 367 -8.50 -32.39 -14.83
C LYS A 367 -9.07 -33.54 -14.01
N LEU A 368 -9.59 -33.28 -12.81
CA LEU A 368 -10.26 -34.28 -11.99
C LEU A 368 -11.58 -34.73 -12.61
N ILE A 369 -12.32 -33.83 -13.26
CA ILE A 369 -13.54 -34.19 -14.00
C ILE A 369 -13.21 -35.17 -15.15
N LEU A 370 -12.14 -34.90 -15.89
CA LEU A 370 -11.69 -35.77 -17.00
C LEU A 370 -11.06 -37.08 -16.51
N HIS A 371 -10.35 -37.04 -15.37
CA HIS A 371 -9.64 -38.18 -14.80
C HIS A 371 -9.90 -38.28 -13.29
N PRO A 372 -11.02 -38.91 -12.87
CA PRO A 372 -11.48 -38.92 -11.47
C PRO A 372 -10.50 -39.53 -10.47
N ASN A 373 -9.68 -40.49 -10.92
CA ASN A 373 -8.68 -41.15 -10.08
C ASN A 373 -7.29 -40.46 -10.12
N GLY A 374 -7.17 -39.33 -10.81
CA GLY A 374 -5.90 -38.60 -10.95
C GLY A 374 -5.54 -37.79 -9.70
N ILE A 375 -4.30 -37.89 -9.22
CA ILE A 375 -3.81 -37.08 -8.10
C ILE A 375 -3.16 -35.80 -8.65
N TYR A 376 -3.92 -34.71 -8.66
CA TYR A 376 -3.45 -33.40 -9.12
C TYR A 376 -3.16 -32.47 -7.93
N THR A 377 -1.95 -31.89 -7.94
CA THR A 377 -1.53 -30.91 -6.91
C THR A 377 -1.29 -29.54 -7.54
N VAL A 378 -1.75 -28.49 -6.87
CA VAL A 378 -1.44 -27.11 -7.24
C VAL A 378 -0.03 -26.78 -6.75
N LYS A 379 0.80 -26.24 -7.63
CA LYS A 379 2.18 -25.84 -7.30
C LYS A 379 2.42 -24.36 -7.56
N MET A 380 3.11 -23.70 -6.64
CA MET A 380 3.61 -22.33 -6.78
C MET A 380 5.11 -22.34 -6.51
N ASP A 381 5.92 -21.84 -7.46
CA ASP A 381 7.39 -21.85 -7.39
C ASP A 381 7.99 -23.18 -6.90
N LYS A 382 7.54 -24.27 -7.53
CA LYS A 382 7.95 -25.68 -7.29
C LYS A 382 7.45 -26.30 -5.98
N ARG A 383 6.67 -25.58 -5.17
CA ARG A 383 6.11 -26.08 -3.91
C ARG A 383 4.64 -26.41 -4.04
N THR A 384 4.23 -27.51 -3.42
CA THR A 384 2.82 -27.90 -3.34
C THR A 384 2.08 -26.99 -2.38
N ILE A 385 0.89 -26.58 -2.78
CA ILE A 385 -0.05 -25.83 -1.96
C ILE A 385 -0.94 -26.85 -1.23
N GLU A 386 -1.08 -26.68 0.09
CA GLU A 386 -1.97 -27.49 0.91
C GLU A 386 -3.43 -27.20 0.56
N HIS A 387 -4.28 -28.23 0.64
CA HIS A 387 -5.69 -28.10 0.27
C HIS A 387 -6.47 -27.13 1.18
N GLU A 388 -6.12 -27.05 2.47
CA GLU A 388 -6.73 -26.09 3.39
C GLU A 388 -6.52 -24.63 2.92
N LEU A 389 -5.31 -24.31 2.45
CA LEU A 389 -4.99 -22.97 1.94
C LEU A 389 -5.73 -22.67 0.64
N GLU A 390 -5.86 -23.66 -0.25
CA GLU A 390 -6.66 -23.54 -1.48
C GLU A 390 -8.11 -23.17 -1.14
N LEU A 391 -8.73 -23.88 -0.17
CA LEU A 391 -10.10 -23.63 0.26
C LEU A 391 -10.27 -22.26 0.94
N GLN A 392 -9.32 -21.85 1.79
CA GLN A 392 -9.32 -20.52 2.39
C GLN A 392 -9.26 -19.40 1.35
N ILE A 393 -8.47 -19.57 0.29
CA ILE A 393 -8.39 -18.61 -0.81
C ILE A 393 -9.74 -18.52 -1.55
N MET A 394 -10.40 -19.66 -1.79
CA MET A 394 -11.73 -19.67 -2.43
C MET A 394 -12.78 -18.94 -1.59
N VAL A 395 -12.83 -19.22 -0.28
CA VAL A 395 -13.77 -18.55 0.63
C VAL A 395 -13.51 -17.05 0.67
N PHE A 396 -12.23 -16.63 0.67
CA PHE A 396 -11.88 -15.22 0.62
C PHE A 396 -12.39 -14.56 -0.67
N ILE A 397 -12.18 -15.19 -1.84
CA ILE A 397 -12.60 -14.64 -3.14
C ILE A 397 -14.14 -14.57 -3.24
N ILE A 398 -14.88 -15.50 -2.64
CA ILE A 398 -16.35 -15.48 -2.65
C ILE A 398 -16.92 -14.41 -1.72
N LEU A 399 -16.24 -14.15 -0.60
CA LEU A 399 -16.66 -13.14 0.38
C LEU A 399 -16.37 -11.70 -0.11
N TYR A 400 -15.28 -11.53 -0.87
CA TYR A 400 -14.89 -10.25 -1.49
C TYR A 400 -15.80 -9.92 -2.67
#